data_AF-A0A952TXD1-F1
#
_entry.id   AF-A0A952TXD1-F1
#
_cell.length_a   1.000
_cell.length_b   1.000
_cell.length_c   1.000
_cell.angle_alpha   90.00
_cell.angle_beta   90.00
_cell.angle_gamma   90.00
#
_symmetry.space_group_name_H-M   'P 1'
#
loop_
_entity.id
_entity.type
_entity.pdbx_description
1 polymer ?
#
loop_
_entity_poly.entity_id
_entity_poly.type
_entity_poly.pdbx_seq_one_letter_code
_entity_poly.pdbx_strand_id
1 'polypeptide(L)'
;MNLLKKVNLKLNEILENPRIQRILYVIALLIWIWLFFDIYDYNSMSSIGISYFWLVLIPSVLLIIQIFFNTFWGWVIIYLLMTFFAILSLVEPFKFYIDNIGTEKRVSLDAMDALVFLFFYSIVFIVFWIVSKIKPKKINYTN
;
A
#
# COMPACT_ATOMS: atom_id res chain seq x y z
N MET A 1 24.59 -23.12 -7.62
CA MET A 1 23.38 -22.27 -7.56
C MET A 1 23.56 -21.26 -6.43
N ASN A 2 23.55 -19.95 -6.71
CA ASN A 2 23.85 -18.90 -5.71
C ASN A 2 22.89 -18.93 -4.51
N LEU A 3 23.42 -18.66 -3.31
CA LEU A 3 22.68 -18.64 -2.04
C LEU A 3 21.47 -17.69 -2.11
N LEU A 4 21.66 -16.51 -2.72
CA LEU A 4 20.61 -15.52 -2.98
C LEU A 4 19.47 -16.06 -3.83
N LYS A 5 19.78 -16.88 -4.85
CA LYS A 5 18.76 -17.48 -5.72
C LYS A 5 17.90 -18.49 -4.94
N LYS A 6 18.53 -19.26 -4.03
CA LYS A 6 17.83 -20.23 -3.18
C LYS A 6 16.90 -19.55 -2.16
N VAL A 7 17.35 -18.45 -1.54
CA VAL A 7 16.53 -17.65 -0.61
C VAL A 7 15.32 -17.05 -1.32
N ASN A 8 15.52 -16.47 -2.52
CA ASN A 8 14.45 -15.86 -3.29
C ASN A 8 13.37 -16.89 -3.70
N LEU A 9 13.80 -18.09 -4.14
CA LEU A 9 12.87 -19.19 -4.46
C LEU A 9 12.01 -19.58 -3.26
N LYS A 10 12.64 -19.79 -2.10
CA LYS A 10 11.93 -20.18 -0.87
C LYS A 10 10.96 -19.09 -0.39
N LEU A 11 11.33 -17.82 -0.52
CA LEU A 11 10.43 -16.70 -0.20
C LEU A 11 9.22 -16.64 -1.14
N ASN A 12 9.42 -16.82 -2.45
CA ASN A 12 8.32 -16.85 -3.40
C ASN A 12 7.37 -18.02 -3.09
N GLU A 13 7.89 -19.22 -2.79
CA GLU A 13 7.06 -20.37 -2.40
C GLU A 13 6.18 -20.09 -1.18
N ILE A 14 6.72 -19.39 -0.18
CA ILE A 14 5.96 -19.00 1.02
C ILE A 14 4.88 -17.97 0.68
N LEU A 15 5.22 -16.93 -0.09
CA LEU A 15 4.30 -15.84 -0.44
C LEU A 15 3.22 -16.24 -1.46
N GLU A 16 3.48 -17.30 -2.23
CA GLU A 16 2.51 -17.89 -3.15
C GLU A 16 1.50 -18.82 -2.44
N ASN A 17 1.75 -19.16 -1.17
CA ASN A 17 0.83 -20.00 -0.42
C ASN A 17 -0.47 -19.23 -0.11
N PRO A 18 -1.64 -19.71 -0.55
CA PRO A 18 -2.91 -18.99 -0.38
C PRO A 18 -3.29 -18.76 1.09
N ARG A 19 -2.85 -19.63 2.01
CA ARG A 19 -3.07 -19.40 3.46
C ARG A 19 -2.25 -18.23 3.97
N ILE A 20 -0.99 -18.13 3.54
CA ILE A 20 -0.11 -17.01 3.91
C ILE A 20 -0.64 -15.70 3.31
N GLN A 21 -1.11 -15.72 2.06
CA GLN A 21 -1.72 -14.54 1.42
C GLN A 21 -2.92 -14.02 2.22
N ARG A 22 -3.82 -14.91 2.65
CA ARG A 22 -4.96 -14.55 3.50
C ARG A 22 -4.54 -13.96 4.84
N ILE A 23 -3.53 -14.53 5.49
CA ILE A 23 -2.96 -13.98 6.74
C ILE A 23 -2.40 -12.58 6.50
N LEU A 24 -1.70 -12.36 5.39
CA LEU A 24 -1.18 -11.04 5.03
C LEU A 24 -2.31 -10.03 4.79
N TYR A 25 -3.43 -10.43 4.17
CA TYR A 25 -4.60 -9.56 4.04
C TYR A 25 -5.27 -9.26 5.39
N VAL A 26 -5.31 -10.22 6.33
CA VAL A 26 -5.79 -9.97 7.71
C VAL A 26 -4.90 -8.94 8.40
N ILE A 27 -3.58 -9.12 8.33
CA ILE A 27 -2.62 -8.17 8.93
C ILE A 27 -2.78 -6.79 8.29
N ALA A 28 -2.90 -6.72 6.96
CA ALA A 28 -3.12 -5.47 6.25
C ALA A 28 -4.42 -4.79 6.69
N LEU A 29 -5.51 -5.54 6.88
CA LEU A 29 -6.78 -5.00 7.37
C LEU A 29 -6.65 -4.43 8.78
N LEU A 30 -5.97 -5.14 9.68
CA LEU A 30 -5.74 -4.67 11.05
C LEU A 30 -4.91 -3.38 11.08
N ILE A 31 -3.83 -3.33 10.29
CA ILE A 31 -3.01 -2.12 10.16
C ILE A 31 -3.84 -0.98 9.57
N TRP A 32 -4.64 -1.26 8.54
CA TRP A 32 -5.49 -0.25 7.90
C TRP A 32 -6.51 0.34 8.88
N ILE A 33 -7.22 -0.50 9.63
CA ILE A 33 -8.17 -0.03 10.65
C ILE A 33 -7.45 0.76 11.74
N TRP A 34 -6.28 0.30 12.18
CA TRP A 34 -5.50 0.99 13.21
C TRP A 34 -5.04 2.38 12.75
N LEU A 35 -4.55 2.52 11.51
CA LEU A 35 -4.13 3.80 10.94
C LEU A 35 -5.26 4.82 10.81
N PHE A 36 -6.49 4.34 10.64
CA PHE A 36 -7.67 5.18 10.45
C PHE A 36 -8.60 5.18 11.67
N PHE A 37 -8.14 4.68 12.82
CA PHE A 37 -8.94 4.59 14.03
C PHE A 37 -9.41 5.97 14.51
N ASP A 38 -8.56 6.98 14.42
CA ASP A 38 -8.90 8.36 14.84
C ASP A 38 -9.69 9.13 13.78
N ILE A 39 -9.81 8.58 12.56
CA ILE A 39 -10.45 9.27 11.43
C ILE A 39 -11.97 9.04 11.42
N TYR A 40 -12.49 8.10 12.20
CA TYR A 40 -13.94 7.86 12.31
C TYR A 40 -14.73 9.06 12.86
N ASP A 41 -14.08 9.96 13.62
CA ASP A 41 -14.70 11.18 14.14
C ASP A 41 -14.67 12.35 13.14
N TYR A 42 -13.96 12.19 12.01
CA TYR A 42 -13.82 13.22 10.99
C TYR A 42 -14.85 13.03 9.86
N ASN A 43 -15.99 13.73 9.96
CA ASN A 43 -16.95 13.92 8.85
C ASN A 43 -16.42 14.84 7.73
N SER A 44 -15.10 15.07 7.67
CA SER A 44 -14.45 15.96 6.71
C SER A 44 -14.18 15.25 5.38
N MET A 45 -13.94 16.06 4.34
CA MET A 45 -13.40 15.57 3.07
C MET A 45 -11.88 15.51 3.15
N SER A 46 -11.29 14.52 2.48
CA SER A 46 -9.85 14.48 2.22
C SER A 46 -9.41 15.58 1.24
N SER A 47 -8.09 15.80 1.13
CA SER A 47 -7.50 16.69 0.12
C SER A 47 -7.86 16.32 -1.32
N ILE A 48 -8.32 15.09 -1.55
CA ILE A 48 -8.71 14.54 -2.85
C ILE A 48 -10.24 14.66 -3.07
N GLY A 49 -10.98 15.26 -2.14
CA GLY A 49 -12.43 15.47 -2.23
C GLY A 49 -13.27 14.22 -1.94
N ILE A 50 -12.65 13.13 -1.50
CA ILE A 50 -13.34 11.91 -1.09
C ILE A 50 -13.54 11.97 0.42
N SER A 51 -14.74 11.66 0.92
CA SER A 51 -14.98 11.54 2.36
C SER A 51 -14.09 10.45 2.96
N TYR A 52 -13.52 10.73 4.12
CA TYR A 52 -12.70 9.77 4.85
C TYR A 52 -13.43 8.45 5.13
N PHE A 53 -14.75 8.49 5.32
CA PHE A 53 -15.57 7.28 5.43
C PHE A 53 -15.36 6.32 4.24
N TRP A 54 -15.43 6.84 3.01
CA TRP A 54 -15.26 6.02 1.81
C TRP A 54 -13.81 5.58 1.60
N LEU A 55 -12.85 6.43 1.97
CA LEU A 55 -11.42 6.11 1.92
C LEU A 55 -11.08 4.94 2.85
N VAL A 56 -11.75 4.79 3.98
CA VAL A 56 -11.55 3.68 4.90
C VAL A 56 -12.35 2.45 4.47
N LEU A 57 -13.61 2.64 4.12
CA LEU A 57 -14.54 1.55 3.85
C LEU A 57 -14.15 0.73 2.62
N ILE A 58 -13.83 1.38 1.50
CA ILE A 58 -13.56 0.69 0.23
C ILE A 58 -12.36 -0.27 0.35
N PRO A 59 -11.17 0.16 0.85
CA PRO A 59 -10.05 -0.74 1.05
C PRO A 59 -10.35 -1.84 2.07
N SER A 60 -11.10 -1.54 3.14
CA SER A 60 -11.48 -2.53 4.15
C SER A 60 -12.33 -3.65 3.56
N VAL A 61 -13.36 -3.30 2.78
CA VAL A 61 -14.23 -4.28 2.10
C VAL A 61 -13.42 -5.12 1.10
N LEU A 62 -12.51 -4.51 0.35
CA LEU A 62 -11.65 -5.23 -0.60
C LEU A 62 -10.72 -6.21 0.10
N LEU A 63 -10.10 -5.81 1.21
CA LEU A 63 -9.26 -6.69 2.02
C LEU A 63 -10.08 -7.85 2.60
N ILE A 64 -11.29 -7.59 3.11
CA ILE A 64 -12.21 -8.64 3.58
C ILE A 64 -12.53 -9.63 2.46
N ILE A 65 -12.89 -9.15 1.27
CA ILE A 65 -13.14 -10.00 0.10
C ILE A 65 -11.90 -10.86 -0.22
N GLN A 66 -10.69 -10.30 -0.15
CA GLN A 66 -9.47 -11.05 -0.40
C GLN A 66 -9.13 -12.08 0.69
N ILE A 67 -9.46 -11.80 1.95
CA ILE A 67 -9.32 -12.77 3.05
C ILE A 67 -10.13 -14.04 2.77
N PHE A 68 -11.36 -13.89 2.25
CA PHE A 68 -12.23 -15.04 1.97
C PHE A 68 -11.96 -15.70 0.61
N PHE A 69 -11.87 -14.91 -0.45
CA PHE A 69 -11.88 -15.43 -1.82
C PHE A 69 -10.51 -15.44 -2.51
N ASN A 70 -9.57 -14.59 -2.08
CA ASN A 70 -8.23 -14.45 -2.65
C ASN A 70 -8.21 -14.47 -4.19
N THR A 71 -9.01 -13.62 -4.82
CA THR A 71 -9.21 -13.60 -6.27
C THR A 71 -8.17 -12.74 -6.97
N PHE A 72 -7.75 -13.17 -8.17
CA PHE A 72 -6.83 -12.40 -9.00
C PHE A 72 -7.34 -10.96 -9.27
N TRP A 73 -8.63 -10.79 -9.57
CA TRP A 73 -9.20 -9.48 -9.83
C TRP A 73 -9.21 -8.57 -8.61
N GLY A 74 -9.53 -9.07 -7.42
CA GLY A 74 -9.46 -8.24 -6.22
C GLY A 74 -8.01 -7.89 -5.85
N TRP A 75 -7.04 -8.78 -6.12
CA TRP A 75 -5.62 -8.43 -6.05
C TRP A 75 -5.26 -7.29 -7.02
N VAL A 76 -5.73 -7.33 -8.28
CA VAL A 76 -5.52 -6.24 -9.26
C VAL A 76 -6.08 -4.93 -8.73
N ILE A 77 -7.30 -4.93 -8.18
CA ILE A 77 -7.94 -3.71 -7.65
C ILE A 77 -7.14 -3.15 -6.47
N ILE A 78 -6.70 -3.99 -5.53
CA ILE A 78 -5.85 -3.57 -4.41
C ILE A 78 -4.54 -2.98 -4.92
N TYR A 79 -3.87 -3.64 -5.86
CA TYR A 79 -2.62 -3.17 -6.44
C TYR A 79 -2.79 -1.79 -7.09
N LEU A 80 -3.85 -1.59 -7.87
CA LEU A 80 -4.14 -0.30 -8.51
C LEU A 80 -4.48 0.79 -7.49
N LEU A 81 -5.30 0.49 -6.49
CA LEU A 81 -5.62 1.43 -5.40
C LEU A 81 -4.36 1.87 -4.66
N MET A 82 -3.49 0.93 -4.30
CA MET A 82 -2.23 1.26 -3.67
C MET A 82 -1.32 2.09 -4.58
N THR A 83 -1.34 1.82 -5.89
CA THR A 83 -0.55 2.58 -6.88
C THR A 83 -1.05 4.01 -6.97
N PHE A 84 -2.36 4.17 -7.00
CA PHE A 84 -3.00 5.47 -7.00
C PHE A 84 -2.64 6.29 -5.75
N PHE A 85 -2.78 5.71 -4.55
CA PHE A 85 -2.42 6.41 -3.31
C PHE A 85 -0.92 6.71 -3.21
N ALA A 86 -0.05 5.80 -3.67
CA ALA A 86 1.39 6.05 -3.71
C ALA A 86 1.75 7.21 -4.65
N ILE A 87 1.13 7.29 -5.83
CA ILE A 87 1.32 8.42 -6.75
C ILE A 87 0.82 9.72 -6.11
N LEU A 88 -0.35 9.72 -5.49
CA LEU A 88 -0.88 10.93 -4.84
C LEU A 88 0.01 11.42 -3.71
N SER A 89 0.51 10.50 -2.86
CA SER A 89 1.43 10.84 -1.78
C SER A 89 2.80 11.35 -2.26
N LEU A 90 3.19 11.06 -3.52
CA LEU A 90 4.35 11.67 -4.18
C LEU A 90 4.02 13.07 -4.70
N VAL A 91 2.89 13.21 -5.39
CA VAL A 91 2.56 14.44 -6.12
C VAL A 91 2.32 15.61 -5.17
N GLU A 92 1.64 15.42 -4.04
CA GLU A 92 1.33 16.53 -3.11
C GLU A 92 2.59 17.21 -2.55
N PRO A 93 3.57 16.48 -1.97
CA PRO A 93 4.83 17.09 -1.54
C PRO A 93 5.60 17.76 -2.67
N PHE A 94 5.69 17.12 -3.85
CA PHE A 94 6.37 17.72 -5.01
C PHE A 94 5.71 19.03 -5.46
N LYS A 95 4.37 19.07 -5.50
CA LYS A 95 3.61 20.27 -5.81
C LYS A 95 3.87 21.36 -4.76
N PHE A 96 3.85 21.01 -3.47
CA PHE A 96 4.18 21.93 -2.39
C PHE A 96 5.60 22.52 -2.56
N TYR A 97 6.60 21.71 -2.93
CA TYR A 97 7.94 22.23 -3.22
C TYR A 97 7.92 23.18 -4.39
N ILE A 98 7.35 22.77 -5.53
CA ILE A 98 7.30 23.58 -6.76
C ILE A 98 6.61 24.92 -6.50
N ASP A 99 5.47 24.93 -5.82
CA ASP A 99 4.68 26.13 -5.53
C ASP A 99 5.42 27.11 -4.61
N ASN A 100 6.42 26.64 -3.84
CA ASN A 100 7.24 27.48 -2.96
C ASN A 100 8.62 27.83 -3.54
N ILE A 101 8.99 27.34 -4.74
CA ILE A 101 10.23 27.72 -5.42
C ILE A 101 10.19 29.21 -5.77
N GLY A 102 11.13 29.99 -5.22
CA GLY A 102 11.26 31.43 -5.50
C GLY A 102 10.48 32.35 -4.56
N THR A 103 9.78 31.80 -3.56
CA THR A 103 9.19 32.59 -2.47
C THR A 103 10.20 32.82 -1.34
N GLU A 104 10.05 33.90 -0.55
CA GLU A 104 10.90 34.17 0.62
C GLU A 104 10.82 33.06 1.69
N LYS A 105 9.74 32.27 1.66
CA LYS A 105 9.63 31.01 2.39
C LYS A 105 10.42 29.91 1.68
N ARG A 106 11.75 30.04 1.63
CA ARG A 106 12.61 28.91 1.29
C ARG A 106 12.40 27.83 2.34
N VAL A 107 11.65 26.79 1.97
CA VAL A 107 11.56 25.57 2.75
C VAL A 107 12.92 24.88 2.63
N SER A 108 13.82 25.15 3.58
CA SER A 108 14.99 24.31 3.77
C SER A 108 14.48 22.96 4.24
N LEU A 109 14.54 21.94 3.38
CA LEU A 109 14.44 20.55 3.80
C LEU A 109 15.55 20.32 4.80
N ASP A 110 15.20 20.20 6.08
CA ASP A 110 16.16 19.71 7.06
C ASP A 110 16.56 18.29 6.66
N ALA A 111 17.80 17.90 6.91
CA ALA A 111 18.29 16.55 6.64
C ALA A 111 17.42 15.50 7.36
N MET A 112 16.85 15.85 8.50
CA MET A 112 15.90 15.00 9.23
C MET A 112 14.61 14.77 8.43
N ASP A 113 14.02 15.82 7.85
CA ASP A 113 12.79 15.70 7.06
C ASP A 113 13.01 14.86 5.80
N ALA A 114 14.18 15.02 5.16
CA ALA A 114 14.57 14.20 4.01
C ALA A 114 14.74 12.72 4.39
N LEU A 115 15.33 12.43 5.55
CA LEU A 115 15.48 11.06 6.06
C LEU A 115 14.13 10.43 6.41
N VAL A 116 13.23 11.18 7.04
CA VAL A 116 11.86 10.74 7.34
C VAL A 116 11.11 10.42 6.05
N PHE A 117 11.19 11.29 5.05
CA PHE A 117 10.60 11.06 3.73
C PHE A 117 11.14 9.77 3.11
N LEU A 118 12.46 9.61 3.03
CA LEU A 118 13.11 8.44 2.46
C LEU A 118 12.72 7.14 3.20
N PHE A 119 12.59 7.19 4.51
CA PHE A 119 12.13 6.07 5.33
C PHE A 119 10.69 5.65 4.95
N PHE A 120 9.75 6.60 4.89
CA PHE A 120 8.37 6.31 4.50
C PHE A 120 8.28 5.73 3.08
N TYR A 121 9.02 6.30 2.13
CA TYR A 121 9.07 5.78 0.75
C TYR A 121 9.67 4.38 0.66
N SER A 122 10.65 4.08 1.49
CA SER A 122 11.24 2.74 1.57
C SER A 122 10.20 1.72 2.06
N ILE A 123 9.36 2.08 3.04
CA ILE A 123 8.25 1.24 3.50
C ILE A 123 7.24 1.02 2.38
N VAL A 124 6.81 2.07 1.68
CA VAL A 124 5.88 1.97 0.55
C VAL A 124 6.44 1.02 -0.52
N PHE A 125 7.72 1.16 -0.85
CA PHE A 125 8.38 0.29 -1.82
C PHE A 125 8.40 -1.19 -1.39
N ILE A 126 8.71 -1.46 -0.12
CA ILE A 126 8.70 -2.83 0.44
C ILE A 126 7.28 -3.41 0.37
N VAL A 127 6.28 -2.63 0.75
CA VAL A 127 4.88 -3.04 0.69
C VAL A 127 4.45 -3.35 -0.75
N PHE A 128 4.81 -2.50 -1.71
CA PHE A 128 4.60 -2.75 -3.14
C PHE A 128 5.23 -4.06 -3.61
N TRP A 129 6.48 -4.27 -3.21
CA TRP A 129 7.20 -5.48 -3.53
C TRP A 129 6.47 -6.70 -2.98
N ILE A 130 6.02 -6.68 -1.72
CA ILE A 130 5.23 -7.78 -1.12
C ILE A 130 3.93 -8.00 -1.90
N VAL A 131 3.16 -6.95 -2.19
CA VAL A 131 1.89 -7.07 -2.93
C VAL A 131 2.10 -7.68 -4.31
N SER A 132 3.19 -7.31 -5.00
CA SER A 132 3.53 -7.91 -6.29
C SER A 132 3.82 -9.42 -6.22
N LYS A 133 4.27 -9.91 -5.06
CA LYS A 133 4.64 -11.30 -4.81
C LYS A 133 3.47 -12.19 -4.36
N ILE A 134 2.48 -11.61 -3.70
CA ILE A 134 1.28 -12.34 -3.24
C ILE A 134 0.19 -12.46 -4.33
N LYS A 135 0.55 -12.29 -5.59
CA LYS A 135 -0.38 -12.43 -6.72
C LYS A 135 -1.02 -13.84 -6.69
N PRO A 136 -2.37 -13.93 -6.68
CA PRO A 136 -3.05 -15.22 -6.77
C PRO A 136 -2.72 -15.91 -8.10
N LYS A 137 -2.25 -17.16 -8.04
CA LYS A 137 -2.07 -17.98 -9.24
C LYS A 137 -3.43 -18.54 -9.68
N LYS A 138 -3.67 -18.63 -10.99
CA LYS A 138 -4.84 -19.36 -11.51
C LYS A 138 -4.77 -20.80 -10.98
N ILE A 139 -5.79 -21.21 -10.23
CA ILE A 139 -6.02 -22.63 -9.96
C ILE A 139 -6.45 -23.21 -11.31
N ASN A 140 -5.54 -23.89 -11.99
CA ASN A 140 -5.92 -24.70 -13.14
C ASN A 140 -6.69 -25.89 -12.56
N TYR A 141 -8.02 -25.86 -12.68
CA TYR A 141 -8.82 -27.07 -12.52
C TYR A 141 -8.49 -27.96 -13.73
N THR A 142 -7.47 -28.79 -13.59
CA THR A 142 -7.31 -29.97 -14.44
C THR A 142 -8.40 -30.93 -14.00
N ASN A 143 -9.51 -30.95 -14.75
CA ASN A 143 -10.50 -32.01 -14.72
C ASN A 143 -9.90 -33.31 -15.26
#